data_AF-A0A974RYD7-F1
#
_entry.id   AF-A0A974RYD7-F1
#
_cell.length_a   1.000
_cell.length_b   1.000
_cell.length_c   1.000
_cell.angle_alpha   90.00
_cell.angle_beta   90.00
_cell.angle_gamma   90.00
#
_symmetry.space_group_name_H-M   'P 1'
#
loop_
_entity.id
_entity.type
_entity.pdbx_description
1 polymer ?
#
loop_
_entity_poly.entity_id
_entity_poly.type
_entity_poly.pdbx_seq_one_letter_code
_entity_poly.pdbx_strand_id
1 'polypeptide(L)'
;MIISALSFMSIASAAETNNDAEKSIFNESAQASAKGFIEGSKLNVLTRSFYMNRDYRNSSRNAYGARKAQSYQEEWGLGFISTYNSGFTEGTVGFGVDAIGMYAWRLDSGKGRAGSHLFPRDSDGRPEKDFGRAGVAAKARVSNTTFKYGEQFVSTPVFDTNDGRLLPESATGLLIESNEIKKLQLTLGHFTALSSRNQSGYDSQGNGILGYKQHNGKGLKQIYFGGATYQITNDLSTSVFASDVKDFWKKQYANVGYNIPIADNQNVKFNFDYYRVKAQGDMKDVYKIDSDTWSLTGAYTISAHTFLVGYQSSSGKGGMPYGIDGKDAIYLGNSIQVSDFNNEGERSWQAAYTIKFDDYGIPGLSITNKYVNGRHIAHSWTNGRHSGKGKEWEYNLDARYTIQSGPAKDLSFRVRHATYRSSALDDRNEVRLTVQYPLSIL
;
A
#
# COMPACT_ATOMS: atom_id res chain seq x y z
N MET A 1 -6.97 -8.40 -3.36
CA MET A 1 -5.88 -9.14 -2.69
C MET A 1 -4.71 -9.24 -3.65
N ILE A 2 -4.07 -8.09 -3.92
CA ILE A 2 -2.70 -7.99 -4.38
C ILE A 2 -2.09 -7.15 -3.27
N ILE A 3 -1.43 -7.88 -2.36
CA ILE A 3 -0.61 -7.42 -1.23
C ILE A 3 -0.97 -6.00 -0.76
N SER A 4 -2.04 -5.88 0.02
CA SER A 4 -2.09 -4.82 1.04
C SER A 4 -1.18 -5.31 2.15
N ALA A 5 -0.21 -4.50 2.56
CA ALA A 5 0.74 -4.77 3.64
C ALA A 5 0.05 -5.14 4.98
N LEU A 6 -0.38 -6.40 5.04
CA LEU A 6 -0.76 -7.20 6.20
C LEU A 6 -0.12 -8.57 5.98
N SER A 7 1.19 -8.55 5.72
CA SER A 7 2.06 -9.72 5.77
C SER A 7 3.11 -9.51 6.85
N PHE A 8 2.65 -9.28 8.08
CA PHE A 8 3.33 -9.72 9.28
C PHE A 8 2.25 -10.33 10.21
N MET A 9 2.48 -11.58 10.62
CA MET A 9 1.60 -12.48 11.37
C MET A 9 0.47 -13.18 10.59
N SER A 10 0.84 -14.29 9.94
CA SER A 10 0.02 -15.50 9.89
C SER A 10 0.78 -16.63 10.60
N ILE A 11 1.01 -16.50 11.89
CA ILE A 11 1.37 -17.62 12.78
C ILE A 11 0.59 -17.46 14.08
N ALA A 12 -0.58 -18.08 14.14
CA ALA A 12 -1.32 -18.54 15.32
C ALA A 12 -2.63 -19.15 14.80
N SER A 13 -3.15 -20.29 15.25
CA SER A 13 -2.72 -21.30 16.20
C SER A 13 -3.58 -22.51 15.80
N ALA A 14 -2.96 -23.66 15.50
CA ALA A 14 -3.68 -24.93 15.46
C ALA A 14 -3.21 -25.69 16.70
N ALA A 15 -3.96 -25.56 17.78
CA ALA A 15 -3.84 -26.45 18.91
C ALA A 15 -4.52 -27.76 18.55
N GLU A 16 -3.77 -28.67 17.94
CA GLU A 16 -4.07 -30.10 18.03
C GLU A 16 -2.81 -30.79 18.52
N THR A 17 -2.91 -31.29 19.75
CA THR A 17 -1.95 -32.17 20.39
C THR A 17 -1.84 -33.46 19.59
N ASN A 18 -0.66 -33.70 19.01
CA ASN A 18 -0.15 -35.05 18.81
C ASN A 18 1.37 -35.00 18.94
N ASN A 19 1.85 -35.44 20.10
CA ASN A 19 3.23 -35.88 20.30
C ASN A 19 3.47 -37.04 19.35
N ASP A 20 4.27 -36.81 18.31
CA ASP A 20 5.31 -37.75 17.85
C ASP A 20 6.14 -37.09 16.73
N ALA A 21 7.47 -37.13 16.92
CA ALA A 21 8.54 -36.64 16.05
C ALA A 21 8.81 -35.12 16.01
N GLU A 22 9.66 -34.64 16.93
CA GLU A 22 10.56 -33.51 16.70
C GLU A 22 11.48 -33.79 15.50
N LYS A 23 10.98 -33.60 14.28
CA LYS A 23 11.82 -33.38 13.10
C LYS A 23 12.05 -31.88 12.96
N SER A 24 13.31 -31.49 13.10
CA SER A 24 13.84 -30.13 12.95
C SER A 24 13.33 -29.45 11.65
N ILE A 25 12.25 -28.66 11.76
CA ILE A 25 11.67 -27.83 10.69
C ILE A 25 12.48 -26.53 10.46
N PHE A 26 13.69 -26.43 11.03
CA PHE A 26 14.47 -25.19 11.06
C PHE A 26 15.67 -25.18 10.11
N ASN A 27 15.81 -26.19 9.24
CA ASN A 27 16.96 -26.33 8.33
C ASN A 27 16.63 -26.84 6.91
N GLU A 28 15.36 -27.00 6.53
CA GLU A 28 15.05 -27.46 5.16
C GLU A 28 15.09 -26.28 4.17
N SER A 29 16.01 -26.38 3.21
CA SER A 29 16.13 -25.48 2.07
C SER A 29 14.85 -25.51 1.25
N ALA A 30 14.19 -24.36 1.08
CA ALA A 30 12.99 -24.21 0.26
C ALA A 30 13.24 -24.61 -1.20
N GLN A 31 14.48 -24.47 -1.68
CA GLN A 31 14.89 -24.94 -3.00
C GLN A 31 15.00 -26.47 -3.08
N ALA A 32 15.44 -27.14 -2.01
CA ALA A 32 15.43 -28.61 -1.95
C ALA A 32 13.99 -29.17 -2.00
N SER A 33 13.01 -28.40 -1.53
CA SER A 33 11.57 -28.74 -1.59
C SER A 33 10.86 -28.17 -2.84
N ALA A 34 11.58 -27.78 -3.90
CA ALA A 34 10.98 -27.31 -5.14
C ALA A 34 10.14 -28.41 -5.79
N LYS A 35 8.91 -28.09 -6.21
CA LYS A 35 7.99 -29.06 -6.82
C LYS A 35 8.25 -29.32 -8.32
N GLY A 36 9.14 -28.57 -8.96
CA GLY A 36 9.28 -28.52 -10.42
C GLY A 36 8.69 -27.24 -11.01
N PHE A 37 9.10 -26.92 -12.25
CA PHE A 37 8.73 -25.66 -12.91
C PHE A 37 7.24 -25.60 -13.23
N ILE A 38 6.64 -26.69 -13.71
CA ILE A 38 5.22 -26.74 -14.12
C ILE A 38 4.34 -27.07 -12.92
N GLU A 39 4.71 -28.08 -12.15
CA GLU A 39 3.98 -28.60 -10.99
C GLU A 39 3.91 -27.59 -9.83
N GLY A 40 4.90 -26.69 -9.76
CA GLY A 40 4.90 -25.56 -8.83
C GLY A 40 4.22 -24.31 -9.35
N SER A 41 3.65 -24.34 -10.57
CA SER A 41 3.03 -23.16 -11.19
C SER A 41 1.71 -22.79 -10.53
N LYS A 42 1.41 -21.49 -10.52
CA LYS A 42 0.13 -20.93 -10.09
C LYS A 42 -0.33 -19.87 -11.07
N LEU A 43 -1.62 -19.88 -11.40
CA LEU A 43 -2.26 -18.82 -12.17
C LEU A 43 -3.48 -18.30 -11.41
N ASN A 44 -3.44 -17.01 -11.07
CA ASN A 44 -4.57 -16.33 -10.42
C ASN A 44 -5.06 -15.18 -11.29
N VAL A 45 -6.37 -14.97 -11.32
CA VAL A 45 -7.03 -13.83 -11.95
C VAL A 45 -7.91 -13.14 -10.94
N LEU A 46 -7.58 -11.90 -10.58
CA LEU A 46 -8.44 -11.04 -9.78
C LEU A 46 -9.32 -10.20 -10.70
N THR A 47 -10.62 -10.47 -10.71
CA THR A 47 -11.60 -9.58 -11.32
C THR A 47 -12.03 -8.53 -10.30
N ARG A 48 -12.04 -7.26 -10.70
CA ARG A 48 -12.36 -6.12 -9.84
C ARG A 48 -13.32 -5.16 -10.53
N SER A 49 -14.51 -4.96 -9.98
CA SER A 49 -15.33 -3.79 -10.27
C SER A 49 -14.98 -2.68 -9.27
N PHE A 50 -14.69 -1.47 -9.75
CA PHE A 50 -14.37 -0.32 -8.90
C PHE A 50 -15.16 0.90 -9.35
N TYR A 51 -16.08 1.34 -8.50
CA TYR A 51 -16.75 2.64 -8.60
C TYR A 51 -16.13 3.61 -7.58
N MET A 52 -15.84 4.83 -8.02
CA MET A 52 -15.33 5.89 -7.15
C MET A 52 -16.05 7.19 -7.46
N ASN A 53 -16.55 7.86 -6.43
CA ASN A 53 -17.05 9.22 -6.49
C ASN A 53 -16.35 10.07 -5.42
N ARG A 54 -15.83 11.22 -5.83
CA ARG A 54 -15.22 12.23 -4.97
C ARG A 54 -15.90 13.57 -5.23
N ASP A 55 -16.72 14.01 -4.30
CA ASP A 55 -17.46 15.27 -4.34
C ASP A 55 -16.70 16.36 -3.56
N TYR A 56 -16.26 17.42 -4.24
CA TYR A 56 -15.54 18.54 -3.63
C TYR A 56 -16.53 19.56 -3.05
N ARG A 57 -16.38 19.90 -1.77
CA ARG A 57 -17.37 20.72 -1.03
C ARG A 57 -17.10 22.22 -1.07
N ASN A 58 -15.88 22.60 -1.43
CA ASN A 58 -15.43 23.99 -1.52
C ASN A 58 -14.60 24.18 -2.82
N SER A 59 -15.28 24.27 -3.96
CA SER A 59 -14.64 24.38 -5.29
C SER A 59 -14.16 25.80 -5.65
N SER A 60 -13.96 26.69 -4.67
CA SER A 60 -13.57 28.09 -4.93
C SER A 60 -12.05 28.23 -4.95
N ARG A 61 -11.46 28.02 -6.13
CA ARG A 61 -10.03 28.18 -6.46
C ARG A 61 -9.16 27.06 -5.87
N ASN A 62 -8.63 26.20 -6.72
CA ASN A 62 -7.41 25.49 -6.34
C ASN A 62 -6.31 26.52 -6.01
N ALA A 63 -5.29 26.14 -5.24
CA ALA A 63 -4.16 27.01 -4.88
C ALA A 63 -3.40 27.61 -6.09
N TYR A 64 -3.81 27.27 -7.34
CA TYR A 64 -3.28 27.71 -8.62
C TYR A 64 -4.21 28.66 -9.41
N GLY A 65 -5.32 29.14 -8.83
CA GLY A 65 -6.14 30.18 -9.44
C GLY A 65 -6.93 29.76 -10.68
N ALA A 66 -7.19 28.46 -10.89
CA ALA A 66 -7.98 28.00 -12.04
C ALA A 66 -9.46 28.40 -11.91
N ARG A 67 -10.00 29.05 -12.96
CA ARG A 67 -11.37 29.60 -13.03
C ARG A 67 -12.50 28.54 -13.11
N LYS A 68 -12.19 27.25 -13.25
CA LYS A 68 -13.16 26.13 -13.27
C LYS A 68 -12.59 24.93 -12.50
N ALA A 69 -12.74 24.92 -11.18
CA ALA A 69 -12.46 23.72 -10.41
C ALA A 69 -13.58 22.70 -10.67
N GLN A 70 -13.20 21.45 -10.93
CA GLN A 70 -14.13 20.35 -11.14
C GLN A 70 -14.89 20.07 -9.84
N SER A 71 -16.22 20.05 -9.88
CA SER A 71 -17.05 19.87 -8.67
C SER A 71 -16.97 18.46 -8.09
N TYR A 72 -16.77 17.44 -8.94
CA TYR A 72 -16.64 16.06 -8.50
C TYR A 72 -15.87 15.21 -9.52
N GLN A 73 -15.24 14.14 -9.05
CA GLN A 73 -14.67 13.08 -9.89
C GLN A 73 -15.51 11.82 -9.71
N GLU A 74 -15.86 11.17 -10.81
CA GLU A 74 -16.64 9.94 -10.80
C GLU A 74 -16.27 9.03 -11.98
N GLU A 75 -15.78 7.84 -11.65
CA GLU A 75 -15.35 6.83 -12.61
C GLU A 75 -15.79 5.44 -12.13
N TRP A 76 -16.16 4.58 -13.07
CA TRP A 76 -16.49 3.18 -12.83
C TRP A 76 -15.90 2.30 -13.92
N GLY A 77 -15.32 1.16 -13.52
CA GLY A 77 -14.86 0.17 -14.47
C GLY A 77 -14.61 -1.21 -13.89
N LEU A 78 -14.21 -2.10 -14.79
CA LEU A 78 -13.75 -3.46 -14.52
C LEU A 78 -12.24 -3.54 -14.72
N GLY A 79 -11.56 -4.25 -13.84
CA GLY A 79 -10.13 -4.56 -13.90
C GLY A 79 -9.94 -6.06 -13.81
N PHE A 80 -8.99 -6.57 -14.59
CA PHE A 80 -8.57 -7.96 -14.60
C PHE A 80 -7.07 -7.96 -14.31
N ILE A 81 -6.67 -8.58 -13.21
CA ILE A 81 -5.26 -8.66 -12.83
C ILE A 81 -4.87 -10.12 -12.73
N SER A 82 -4.13 -10.58 -13.73
CA SER A 82 -3.62 -11.93 -13.85
C SER A 82 -2.18 -11.98 -13.34
N THR A 83 -1.89 -12.91 -12.45
CA THR A 83 -0.54 -13.20 -11.98
C THR A 83 -0.25 -14.67 -12.23
N TYR A 84 0.77 -14.92 -13.05
CA TYR A 84 1.33 -16.24 -13.25
C TYR A 84 2.67 -16.31 -12.53
N ASN A 85 2.86 -17.39 -11.77
CA ASN A 85 4.13 -17.69 -11.14
C ASN A 85 4.48 -19.13 -11.49
N SER A 86 5.56 -19.36 -12.23
CA SER A 86 6.06 -20.74 -12.39
C SER A 86 6.53 -21.30 -11.04
N GLY A 87 6.68 -22.60 -10.95
CA GLY A 87 7.53 -23.21 -9.93
C GLY A 87 9.01 -22.90 -10.17
N PHE A 88 9.88 -23.48 -9.34
CA PHE A 88 11.31 -23.50 -9.58
C PHE A 88 11.71 -24.85 -10.16
N THR A 89 12.63 -24.86 -11.12
CA THR A 89 13.28 -26.10 -11.57
C THR A 89 13.96 -26.80 -10.38
N GLU A 90 13.99 -28.13 -10.43
CA GLU A 90 14.71 -28.93 -9.44
C GLU A 90 16.23 -28.73 -9.56
N GLY A 91 16.96 -29.03 -8.48
CA GLY A 91 18.41 -28.90 -8.39
C GLY A 91 18.88 -27.80 -7.44
N THR A 92 20.20 -27.65 -7.30
CA THR A 92 20.84 -26.72 -6.36
C THR A 92 20.45 -25.26 -6.59
N VAL A 93 20.32 -24.88 -7.86
CA VAL A 93 19.83 -23.56 -8.29
C VAL A 93 18.55 -23.79 -9.08
N GLY A 94 17.43 -23.29 -8.56
CA GLY A 94 16.14 -23.35 -9.23
C GLY A 94 15.91 -22.11 -10.07
N PHE A 95 15.37 -22.27 -11.28
CA PHE A 95 14.98 -21.17 -12.15
C PHE A 95 13.46 -21.15 -12.35
N GLY A 96 12.92 -19.96 -12.57
CA GLY A 96 11.50 -19.76 -12.81
C GLY A 96 11.22 -18.45 -13.56
N VAL A 97 9.96 -18.26 -13.93
CA VAL A 97 9.44 -17.05 -14.55
C VAL A 97 8.12 -16.67 -13.90
N ASP A 98 7.95 -15.37 -13.68
CA ASP A 98 6.69 -14.76 -13.27
C ASP A 98 6.18 -13.87 -14.41
N ALA A 99 4.87 -13.76 -14.55
CA ALA A 99 4.23 -12.84 -15.46
C ALA A 99 3.03 -12.15 -14.81
N ILE A 100 2.82 -10.89 -15.19
CA ILE A 100 1.68 -10.08 -14.77
C ILE A 100 0.96 -9.61 -16.04
N GLY A 101 -0.35 -9.78 -16.09
CA GLY A 101 -1.22 -9.24 -17.13
C GLY A 101 -2.32 -8.43 -16.49
N MET A 102 -2.50 -7.18 -16.91
CA MET A 102 -3.48 -6.26 -16.34
C MET A 102 -4.26 -5.59 -17.46
N TYR A 103 -5.58 -5.58 -17.33
CA TYR A 103 -6.47 -4.90 -18.27
C TYR A 103 -7.63 -4.25 -17.53
N ALA A 104 -8.00 -3.05 -17.96
CA ALA A 104 -9.09 -2.29 -17.36
C ALA A 104 -10.02 -1.75 -18.44
N TRP A 105 -11.33 -1.86 -18.21
CA TRP A 105 -12.38 -1.40 -19.09
C TRP A 105 -13.29 -0.42 -18.35
N ARG A 106 -13.42 0.80 -18.87
CA ARG A 106 -14.35 1.82 -18.40
C ARG A 106 -15.81 1.49 -18.71
N LEU A 107 -16.60 1.35 -17.65
CA LEU A 107 -18.05 1.22 -17.71
C LEU A 107 -18.70 2.59 -17.77
N ASP A 108 -18.25 3.54 -16.95
CA ASP A 108 -18.84 4.87 -16.86
C ASP A 108 -17.81 5.95 -16.46
N SER A 109 -17.82 7.07 -17.19
CA SER A 109 -17.23 8.39 -16.85
C SER A 109 -17.32 9.34 -18.06
N GLY A 110 -16.82 10.57 -17.94
CA GLY A 110 -16.63 11.51 -19.04
C GLY A 110 -15.74 12.69 -18.66
N LYS A 111 -15.36 13.54 -19.64
CA LYS A 111 -14.42 14.68 -19.46
C LYS A 111 -14.68 15.54 -18.22
N GLY A 112 -15.94 15.83 -17.91
CA GLY A 112 -16.33 16.70 -16.81
C GLY A 112 -16.18 16.09 -15.41
N ARG A 113 -16.02 14.76 -15.32
CA ARG A 113 -15.95 14.02 -14.06
C ARG A 113 -14.79 13.00 -14.00
N ALA A 114 -13.87 13.03 -14.96
CA ALA A 114 -12.69 12.15 -14.96
C ALA A 114 -11.63 12.57 -13.93
N GLY A 115 -10.63 11.72 -13.72
CA GLY A 115 -9.45 12.07 -12.91
C GLY A 115 -9.46 11.55 -11.48
N SER A 116 -10.29 10.56 -11.17
CA SER A 116 -10.21 9.81 -9.91
C SER A 116 -9.01 8.83 -9.87
N HIS A 117 -8.32 8.72 -11.01
CA HIS A 117 -7.20 7.82 -11.29
C HIS A 117 -7.60 6.34 -11.39
N LEU A 118 -8.82 6.05 -11.87
CA LEU A 118 -9.17 4.71 -12.34
C LEU A 118 -8.74 4.50 -13.80
N PHE A 119 -8.71 5.56 -14.61
CA PHE A 119 -8.33 5.52 -16.03
C PHE A 119 -7.25 6.57 -16.37
N PRO A 120 -6.41 6.33 -17.38
CA PRO A 120 -5.65 7.38 -18.04
C PRO A 120 -6.59 8.37 -18.72
N ARG A 121 -6.08 9.57 -19.00
CA ARG A 121 -6.80 10.60 -19.76
C ARG A 121 -6.07 10.93 -21.05
N ASP A 122 -6.82 11.13 -22.12
CA ASP A 122 -6.31 11.62 -23.39
C ASP A 122 -5.87 13.09 -23.31
N SER A 123 -5.33 13.63 -24.40
CA SER A 123 -4.92 15.04 -24.49
C SER A 123 -6.07 16.04 -24.32
N ASP A 124 -7.30 15.61 -24.56
CA ASP A 124 -8.52 16.41 -24.38
C ASP A 124 -9.06 16.34 -22.94
N GLY A 125 -8.46 15.52 -22.07
CA GLY A 125 -8.89 15.27 -20.71
C GLY A 125 -10.06 14.28 -20.57
N ARG A 126 -10.42 13.54 -21.64
CA ARG A 126 -11.40 12.45 -21.55
C ARG A 126 -10.73 11.20 -20.98
N PRO A 127 -11.42 10.42 -20.13
CA PRO A 127 -10.90 9.16 -19.65
C PRO A 127 -10.94 8.13 -20.78
N GLU A 128 -9.84 7.39 -20.94
CA GLU A 128 -9.72 6.35 -21.96
C GLU A 128 -10.82 5.28 -21.80
N LYS A 129 -11.17 4.60 -22.91
CA LYS A 129 -12.19 3.54 -22.87
C LYS A 129 -11.67 2.30 -22.14
N ASP A 130 -10.41 1.98 -22.36
CA ASP A 130 -9.69 0.89 -21.71
C ASP A 130 -8.20 1.21 -21.64
N PHE A 131 -7.46 0.39 -20.90
CA PHE A 131 -5.99 0.37 -20.92
C PHE A 131 -5.48 -0.95 -20.34
N GLY A 132 -4.23 -1.27 -20.61
CA GLY A 132 -3.62 -2.52 -20.12
C GLY A 132 -2.11 -2.45 -20.05
N ARG A 133 -1.54 -3.35 -19.25
CA ARG A 133 -0.09 -3.51 -19.07
C ARG A 133 0.21 -4.99 -18.85
N ALA A 134 1.34 -5.44 -19.37
CA ALA A 134 1.86 -6.76 -19.07
C ALA A 134 3.35 -6.66 -18.78
N GLY A 135 3.84 -7.55 -17.91
CA GLY A 135 5.21 -7.57 -17.46
C GLY A 135 5.67 -9.00 -17.17
N VAL A 136 6.97 -9.25 -17.28
CA VAL A 136 7.58 -10.54 -16.97
C VAL A 136 8.80 -10.34 -16.08
N ALA A 137 9.10 -11.34 -15.25
CA ALA A 137 10.29 -11.37 -14.42
C ALA A 137 10.89 -12.78 -14.40
N ALA A 138 12.20 -12.86 -14.60
CA ALA A 138 12.96 -14.08 -14.35
C ALA A 138 13.25 -14.18 -12.85
N LYS A 139 13.22 -15.40 -12.30
CA LYS A 139 13.59 -15.66 -10.91
C LYS A 139 14.53 -16.85 -10.78
N ALA A 140 15.42 -16.77 -9.80
CA ALA A 140 16.30 -17.87 -9.40
C ALA A 140 16.23 -18.04 -7.88
N ARG A 141 16.41 -19.27 -7.39
CA ARG A 141 16.44 -19.54 -5.95
C ARG A 141 17.54 -20.52 -5.60
N VAL A 142 18.28 -20.19 -4.54
CA VAL A 142 19.32 -21.02 -3.95
C VAL A 142 19.07 -21.05 -2.45
N SER A 143 19.02 -22.25 -1.85
CA SER A 143 18.63 -22.41 -0.44
C SER A 143 17.27 -21.74 -0.15
N ASN A 144 17.26 -20.73 0.72
CA ASN A 144 16.12 -19.92 1.13
C ASN A 144 16.21 -18.48 0.60
N THR A 145 17.05 -18.25 -0.41
CA THR A 145 17.30 -16.95 -1.03
C THR A 145 16.80 -16.92 -2.46
N THR A 146 15.91 -15.98 -2.77
CA THR A 146 15.31 -15.77 -4.09
C THR A 146 15.83 -14.47 -4.71
N PHE A 147 16.20 -14.54 -5.97
CA PHE A 147 16.56 -13.40 -6.83
C PHE A 147 15.48 -13.28 -7.89
N LYS A 148 14.95 -12.07 -8.10
CA LYS A 148 13.91 -11.83 -9.11
C LYS A 148 14.18 -10.53 -9.85
N TYR A 149 14.33 -10.62 -11.17
CA TYR A 149 14.58 -9.48 -12.04
C TYR A 149 13.52 -9.35 -13.13
N GLY A 150 12.93 -8.15 -13.24
CA GLY A 150 11.92 -7.81 -14.23
C GLY A 150 10.76 -7.04 -13.61
N GLU A 151 9.62 -7.00 -14.29
CA GLU A 151 8.44 -6.29 -13.81
C GLU A 151 7.69 -7.11 -12.75
N GLN A 152 7.48 -6.50 -11.58
CA GLN A 152 6.95 -7.15 -10.40
C GLN A 152 6.22 -6.18 -9.46
N PHE A 153 5.44 -6.74 -8.54
CA PHE A 153 4.94 -6.01 -7.37
C PHE A 153 6.00 -6.03 -6.28
N VAL A 154 6.10 -4.96 -5.50
CA VAL A 154 7.04 -4.83 -4.39
C VAL A 154 6.28 -4.30 -3.19
N SER A 155 6.53 -4.86 -2.00
CA SER A 155 5.92 -4.39 -0.76
C SER A 155 6.97 -4.31 0.33
N THR A 156 7.53 -3.12 0.49
CA THR A 156 8.43 -2.76 1.59
C THR A 156 8.08 -1.37 2.08
N PRO A 157 8.30 -1.03 3.37
CA PRO A 157 7.94 0.27 3.92
C PRO A 157 8.64 1.46 3.25
N VAL A 158 9.70 1.23 2.46
CA VAL A 158 10.48 2.26 1.76
C VAL A 158 10.37 2.18 0.23
N PHE A 159 9.67 1.17 -0.30
CA PHE A 159 9.32 1.00 -1.71
C PHE A 159 8.13 0.04 -1.83
N ASP A 160 6.93 0.55 -2.13
CA ASP A 160 5.69 -0.24 -2.14
C ASP A 160 4.74 0.14 -3.30
N THR A 161 4.48 -0.83 -4.17
CA THR A 161 3.62 -0.67 -5.35
C THR A 161 2.15 -0.62 -4.95
N ASN A 162 1.46 0.47 -5.26
CA ASN A 162 0.10 0.70 -4.78
C ASN A 162 -0.98 -0.12 -5.50
N ASP A 163 -1.93 -0.69 -4.73
CA ASP A 163 -3.14 -1.37 -5.25
C ASP A 163 -4.46 -0.65 -4.87
N GLY A 164 -4.40 0.66 -4.65
CA GLY A 164 -5.50 1.48 -4.13
C GLY A 164 -6.55 1.93 -5.16
N ARG A 165 -6.49 1.48 -6.43
CA ARG A 165 -7.37 1.86 -7.55
C ARG A 165 -7.81 0.63 -8.37
N LEU A 166 -8.10 0.80 -9.67
CA LEU A 166 -8.62 -0.27 -10.52
C LEU A 166 -7.56 -1.32 -10.85
N LEU A 167 -6.35 -0.89 -11.22
CA LEU A 167 -5.18 -1.75 -11.41
C LEU A 167 -4.08 -1.33 -10.43
N PRO A 168 -3.13 -2.22 -10.09
CA PRO A 168 -1.98 -1.89 -9.25
C PRO A 168 -0.85 -1.18 -10.02
N GLU A 169 0.04 -0.54 -9.27
CA GLU A 169 1.38 -0.16 -9.74
C GLU A 169 2.25 -1.40 -9.92
N SER A 170 3.30 -1.31 -10.74
CA SER A 170 4.35 -2.33 -10.83
C SER A 170 5.70 -1.65 -11.03
N ALA A 171 6.76 -2.33 -10.61
CA ALA A 171 8.12 -1.82 -10.69
C ALA A 171 9.01 -2.79 -11.46
N THR A 172 10.00 -2.27 -12.19
CA THR A 172 10.95 -3.09 -12.94
C THR A 172 12.34 -2.96 -12.34
N GLY A 173 12.91 -4.10 -11.96
CA GLY A 173 14.20 -4.14 -11.26
C GLY A 173 14.52 -5.49 -10.64
N LEU A 174 15.59 -5.53 -9.87
CA LEU A 174 16.05 -6.66 -9.07
C LEU A 174 15.49 -6.59 -7.65
N LEU A 175 14.92 -7.70 -7.18
CA LEU A 175 14.57 -7.96 -5.78
C LEU A 175 15.32 -9.20 -5.30
N ILE A 176 15.88 -9.13 -4.12
CA ILE A 176 16.52 -10.26 -3.43
C ILE A 176 15.85 -10.40 -2.07
N GLU A 177 15.36 -11.60 -1.79
CA GLU A 177 14.76 -11.95 -0.50
C GLU A 177 15.45 -13.18 0.07
N SER A 178 15.92 -13.10 1.30
CA SER A 178 16.69 -14.15 1.96
C SER A 178 16.10 -14.49 3.31
N ASN A 179 15.82 -15.79 3.52
CA ASN A 179 15.33 -16.35 4.76
C ASN A 179 16.29 -17.43 5.31
N GLU A 180 17.60 -17.25 5.13
CA GLU A 180 18.61 -18.22 5.59
C GLU A 180 18.71 -18.31 7.11
N ILE A 181 18.37 -17.22 7.80
CA ILE A 181 18.41 -17.16 9.27
C ILE A 181 16.98 -17.27 9.80
N LYS A 182 16.76 -18.25 10.67
CA LYS A 182 15.46 -18.48 11.32
C LYS A 182 14.89 -17.18 11.90
N LYS A 183 13.62 -16.89 11.57
CA LYS A 183 12.86 -15.69 11.97
C LYS A 183 13.36 -14.35 11.41
N LEU A 184 14.40 -14.34 10.57
CA LEU A 184 14.94 -13.14 9.94
C LEU A 184 14.73 -13.20 8.43
N GLN A 185 14.05 -12.20 7.89
CA GLN A 185 13.98 -11.95 6.45
C GLN A 185 14.86 -10.75 6.11
N LEU A 186 15.80 -10.91 5.19
CA LEU A 186 16.57 -9.83 4.58
C LEU A 186 16.01 -9.54 3.19
N THR A 187 15.83 -8.26 2.87
CA THR A 187 15.34 -7.83 1.57
C THR A 187 16.26 -6.74 1.01
N LEU A 188 16.70 -6.91 -0.23
CA LEU A 188 17.48 -5.92 -0.98
C LEU A 188 16.81 -5.68 -2.33
N GLY A 189 16.87 -4.46 -2.84
CA GLY A 189 16.31 -4.16 -4.15
C GLY A 189 17.00 -3.03 -4.89
N HIS A 190 16.95 -3.13 -6.22
CA HIS A 190 17.41 -2.11 -7.16
C HIS A 190 16.43 -2.00 -8.31
N PHE A 191 15.74 -0.87 -8.42
CA PHE A 191 14.69 -0.67 -9.42
C PHE A 191 14.93 0.61 -10.23
N THR A 192 14.51 0.58 -11.48
CA THR A 192 14.75 1.67 -12.47
C THR A 192 13.49 2.07 -13.23
N ALA A 193 12.33 1.57 -12.81
CA ALA A 193 11.06 2.04 -13.32
C ALA A 193 9.92 1.75 -12.35
N LEU A 194 8.95 2.65 -12.33
CA LEU A 194 7.68 2.48 -11.62
C LEU A 194 6.54 2.89 -12.56
N SER A 195 5.64 1.95 -12.83
CA SER A 195 4.51 2.14 -13.73
C SER A 195 3.25 2.42 -12.91
N SER A 196 2.58 3.54 -13.20
CA SER A 196 1.43 4.01 -12.44
C SER A 196 0.22 3.07 -12.59
N ARG A 197 -0.63 3.03 -11.56
CA ARG A 197 -1.92 2.30 -11.49
C ARG A 197 -2.96 2.66 -12.56
N ASN A 198 -2.78 3.76 -13.28
CA ASN A 198 -3.73 4.28 -14.27
C ASN A 198 -3.06 4.62 -15.62
N GLN A 199 -2.02 3.89 -16.00
CA GLN A 199 -1.23 4.11 -17.21
C GLN A 199 -0.76 2.78 -17.82
N SER A 200 -0.75 2.69 -19.15
CA SER A 200 -0.15 1.55 -19.89
C SER A 200 1.37 1.66 -20.05
N GLY A 201 1.90 2.89 -20.00
CA GLY A 201 3.30 3.16 -20.30
C GLY A 201 4.24 2.59 -19.23
N TYR A 202 5.38 2.09 -19.70
CA TYR A 202 6.54 1.79 -18.86
C TYR A 202 7.05 3.07 -18.18
N ASP A 203 7.43 2.96 -16.91
CA ASP A 203 7.97 4.07 -16.11
C ASP A 203 7.10 5.34 -16.12
N SER A 204 5.80 5.12 -16.04
CA SER A 204 4.76 6.14 -16.20
C SER A 204 4.41 6.85 -14.89
N GLN A 205 5.05 6.52 -13.77
CA GLN A 205 4.82 7.20 -12.51
C GLN A 205 5.37 8.62 -12.55
N GLY A 206 4.48 9.60 -12.75
CA GLY A 206 4.85 11.02 -12.67
C GLY A 206 5.16 11.43 -11.22
N ASN A 207 6.01 12.45 -11.07
CA ASN A 207 6.17 13.14 -9.79
C ASN A 207 5.09 14.24 -9.67
N GLY A 208 4.27 14.18 -8.62
CA GLY A 208 3.22 15.18 -8.34
C GLY A 208 3.75 16.42 -7.62
N ILE A 209 5.08 16.61 -7.62
CA ILE A 209 5.77 17.60 -6.79
C ILE A 209 5.90 18.89 -7.59
N LEU A 210 5.31 19.96 -7.06
CA LEU A 210 5.21 21.23 -7.74
C LEU A 210 6.57 21.90 -7.92
N GLY A 211 6.85 22.44 -9.11
CA GLY A 211 8.14 23.06 -9.40
C GLY A 211 9.29 22.07 -9.62
N TYR A 212 9.08 20.77 -9.39
CA TYR A 212 10.05 19.73 -9.71
C TYR A 212 9.79 19.22 -11.14
N LYS A 213 10.79 19.32 -12.04
CA LYS A 213 10.66 18.97 -13.47
C LYS A 213 11.60 17.85 -13.91
N GLN A 214 12.13 17.07 -12.98
CA GLN A 214 13.13 16.06 -13.33
C GLN A 214 12.58 14.97 -14.26
N HIS A 215 13.47 14.40 -15.09
CA HIS A 215 13.22 13.33 -16.05
C HIS A 215 12.09 13.61 -17.05
N ASN A 216 11.99 14.86 -17.55
CA ASN A 216 10.93 15.31 -18.46
C ASN A 216 9.50 15.04 -17.92
N GLY A 217 9.34 14.99 -16.58
CA GLY A 217 8.07 14.68 -15.92
C GLY A 217 7.71 13.18 -15.87
N LYS A 218 8.65 12.29 -16.19
CA LYS A 218 8.48 10.83 -16.14
C LYS A 218 9.15 10.22 -14.91
N GLY A 219 8.63 9.09 -14.46
CA GLY A 219 9.37 7.91 -13.98
C GLY A 219 10.32 7.95 -12.77
N LEU A 220 10.55 6.75 -12.24
CA LEU A 220 11.56 6.42 -11.24
C LEU A 220 12.91 6.18 -11.93
N LYS A 221 13.84 7.14 -11.82
CA LYS A 221 15.18 6.99 -12.39
C LYS A 221 15.93 5.79 -11.80
N GLN A 222 15.97 5.72 -10.48
CA GLN A 222 16.61 4.64 -9.74
C GLN A 222 16.23 4.69 -8.26
N ILE A 223 16.04 3.51 -7.66
CA ILE A 223 16.01 3.32 -6.21
C ILE A 223 16.88 2.12 -5.84
N TYR A 224 17.69 2.29 -4.79
CA TYR A 224 18.26 1.18 -4.03
C TYR A 224 17.55 1.11 -2.69
N PHE A 225 17.25 -0.08 -2.20
CA PHE A 225 16.79 -0.26 -0.82
C PHE A 225 17.32 -1.54 -0.21
N GLY A 226 17.34 -1.56 1.11
CA GLY A 226 17.70 -2.73 1.89
C GLY A 226 17.09 -2.68 3.27
N GLY A 227 16.78 -3.84 3.83
CA GLY A 227 16.26 -3.93 5.18
C GLY A 227 16.11 -5.35 5.67
N ALA A 228 15.61 -5.42 6.90
CA ALA A 228 15.42 -6.66 7.62
C ALA A 228 14.10 -6.61 8.38
N THR A 229 13.42 -7.75 8.46
CA THR A 229 12.36 -7.97 9.45
C THR A 229 12.71 -9.18 10.30
N TYR A 230 12.62 -9.01 11.62
CA TYR A 230 12.95 -10.03 12.60
C TYR A 230 11.78 -10.30 13.53
N GLN A 231 11.33 -11.56 13.56
CA GLN A 231 10.35 -12.04 14.51
C GLN A 231 11.10 -12.43 15.81
N ILE A 232 11.07 -11.56 16.82
CA ILE A 232 11.83 -11.78 18.07
C ILE A 232 11.19 -12.92 18.88
N THR A 233 9.89 -12.82 19.14
CA THR A 233 9.06 -13.87 19.76
C THR A 233 7.84 -14.15 18.88
N ASN A 234 6.91 -15.01 19.27
CA ASN A 234 5.66 -15.18 18.50
C ASN A 234 4.78 -13.92 18.51
N ASP A 235 5.05 -12.98 19.42
CA ASP A 235 4.22 -11.82 19.71
C ASP A 235 4.91 -10.49 19.39
N LEU A 236 6.24 -10.48 19.27
CA LEU A 236 7.06 -9.29 19.06
C LEU A 236 7.84 -9.40 17.75
N SER A 237 7.67 -8.40 16.88
CA SER A 237 8.42 -8.27 15.62
C SER A 237 9.00 -6.86 15.47
N THR A 238 10.08 -6.75 14.72
CA THR A 238 10.68 -5.46 14.36
C THR A 238 11.18 -5.47 12.92
N SER A 239 11.12 -4.31 12.28
CA SER A 239 11.62 -4.12 10.92
C SER A 239 12.46 -2.86 10.84
N VAL A 240 13.53 -2.90 10.05
CA VAL A 240 14.35 -1.73 9.72
C VAL A 240 14.66 -1.73 8.23
N PHE A 241 14.46 -0.59 7.58
CA PHE A 241 14.69 -0.45 6.14
C PHE A 241 15.30 0.91 5.82
N ALA A 242 16.07 0.97 4.74
CA ALA A 242 16.56 2.22 4.18
C ALA A 242 16.49 2.18 2.66
N SER A 243 16.21 3.33 2.04
CA SER A 243 16.27 3.51 0.59
C SER A 243 16.97 4.80 0.19
N ASP A 244 17.54 4.77 -1.01
CA ASP A 244 18.17 5.89 -1.70
C ASP A 244 17.46 6.04 -3.06
N VAL A 245 16.56 7.03 -3.15
CA VAL A 245 15.83 7.36 -4.37
C VAL A 245 16.60 8.47 -5.09
N LYS A 246 17.17 8.14 -6.24
CA LYS A 246 18.08 9.02 -6.98
C LYS A 246 17.41 10.34 -7.31
N ASP A 247 18.01 11.43 -6.85
CA ASP A 247 17.61 12.83 -7.06
C ASP A 247 16.30 13.26 -6.36
N PHE A 248 15.74 12.40 -5.50
CA PHE A 248 14.59 12.67 -4.65
C PHE A 248 15.00 12.72 -3.16
N TRP A 249 15.06 11.57 -2.49
CA TRP A 249 15.35 11.51 -1.05
C TRP A 249 16.01 10.21 -0.65
N LYS A 250 16.67 10.26 0.51
CA LYS A 250 16.97 9.07 1.31
C LYS A 250 15.87 8.90 2.34
N LYS A 251 15.42 7.67 2.53
CA LYS A 251 14.35 7.31 3.47
C LYS A 251 14.85 6.20 4.39
N GLN A 252 14.64 6.35 5.68
CA GLN A 252 14.90 5.31 6.68
C GLN A 252 13.60 5.00 7.40
N TYR A 253 13.39 3.73 7.73
CA TYR A 253 12.21 3.23 8.41
C TYR A 253 12.60 2.31 9.56
N ALA A 254 11.87 2.42 10.66
CA ALA A 254 11.92 1.48 11.78
C ALA A 254 10.52 1.17 12.28
N ASN A 255 10.29 -0.08 12.66
CA ASN A 255 9.01 -0.55 13.21
C ASN A 255 9.20 -1.48 14.40
N VAL A 256 8.25 -1.41 15.33
CA VAL A 256 8.05 -2.42 16.37
C VAL A 256 6.56 -2.74 16.46
N GLY A 257 6.22 -4.02 16.28
CA GLY A 257 4.88 -4.57 16.51
C GLY A 257 4.89 -5.51 17.71
N TYR A 258 3.95 -5.32 18.64
CA TYR A 258 3.84 -6.17 19.83
C TYR A 258 2.38 -6.56 20.12
N ASN A 259 2.09 -7.85 20.10
CA ASN A 259 0.80 -8.44 20.46
C ASN A 259 0.85 -9.00 21.88
N ILE A 260 -0.02 -8.54 22.76
CA ILE A 260 -0.11 -9.02 24.14
C ILE A 260 -1.41 -9.85 24.25
N PRO A 261 -1.33 -11.18 24.25
CA PRO A 261 -2.49 -12.01 24.56
C PRO A 261 -2.86 -11.82 26.03
N ILE A 262 -4.14 -11.51 26.31
CA ILE A 262 -4.65 -11.32 27.68
C ILE A 262 -5.41 -12.58 28.13
N ALA A 263 -6.29 -13.08 27.25
CA ALA A 263 -7.10 -14.27 27.44
C ALA A 263 -7.57 -14.79 26.06
N ASP A 264 -8.35 -15.87 26.05
CA ASP A 264 -8.97 -16.36 24.83
C ASP A 264 -9.81 -15.26 24.17
N ASN A 265 -9.60 -15.06 22.86
CA ASN A 265 -10.24 -14.00 22.08
C ASN A 265 -10.02 -12.57 22.60
N GLN A 266 -8.97 -12.34 23.40
CA GLN A 266 -8.68 -11.03 23.97
C GLN A 266 -7.19 -10.67 23.86
N ASN A 267 -6.87 -9.54 23.24
CA ASN A 267 -5.48 -9.08 23.09
C ASN A 267 -5.37 -7.54 23.04
N VAL A 268 -4.17 -7.05 23.31
CA VAL A 268 -3.78 -5.67 23.01
C VAL A 268 -2.61 -5.68 22.03
N LYS A 269 -2.74 -4.98 20.91
CA LYS A 269 -1.67 -4.82 19.92
C LYS A 269 -1.13 -3.40 19.95
N PHE A 270 0.18 -3.25 20.04
CA PHE A 270 0.89 -2.01 19.82
C PHE A 270 1.64 -2.06 18.49
N ASN A 271 1.62 -0.96 17.74
CA ASN A 271 2.42 -0.83 16.53
C ASN A 271 3.00 0.58 16.46
N PHE A 272 4.34 0.65 16.41
CA PHE A 272 5.12 1.86 16.29
C PHE A 272 5.82 1.88 14.93
N ASP A 273 5.65 2.96 14.18
CA ASP A 273 6.34 3.22 12.91
C ASP A 273 7.09 4.53 13.00
N TYR A 274 8.29 4.56 12.45
CA TYR A 274 9.13 5.74 12.35
C TYR A 274 9.75 5.85 10.97
N TYR A 275 9.75 7.06 10.42
CA TYR A 275 10.38 7.43 9.17
C TYR A 275 11.27 8.65 9.36
N ARG A 276 12.45 8.59 8.75
CA ARG A 276 13.32 9.75 8.50
C ARG A 276 13.44 9.95 7.00
N VAL A 277 13.11 11.13 6.50
CA VAL A 277 13.22 11.46 5.06
C VAL A 277 14.07 12.70 4.86
N LYS A 278 15.08 12.61 3.99
CA LYS A 278 15.95 13.74 3.67
C LYS A 278 16.12 13.88 2.17
N ALA A 279 15.82 15.06 1.65
CA ALA A 279 16.03 15.37 0.23
C ALA A 279 17.50 15.25 -0.18
N GLN A 280 17.72 14.83 -1.42
CA GLN A 280 19.03 14.77 -2.06
C GLN A 280 18.93 15.10 -3.55
N GLY A 281 20.08 15.18 -4.23
CA GLY A 281 20.17 15.54 -5.65
C GLY A 281 19.32 16.78 -5.97
N ASP A 282 18.60 16.76 -7.08
CA ASP A 282 17.81 17.91 -7.54
C ASP A 282 16.72 18.33 -6.54
N MET A 283 16.14 17.38 -5.80
CA MET A 283 15.06 17.68 -4.87
C MET A 283 15.51 18.62 -3.75
N LYS A 284 16.76 18.53 -3.31
CA LYS A 284 17.30 19.39 -2.24
C LYS A 284 17.26 20.88 -2.62
N ASP A 285 17.32 21.17 -3.92
CA ASP A 285 17.37 22.52 -4.48
C ASP A 285 15.96 23.09 -4.69
N VAL A 286 14.94 22.22 -4.83
CA VAL A 286 13.53 22.60 -4.96
C VAL A 286 12.83 22.65 -3.60
N TYR A 287 12.99 21.61 -2.78
CA TYR A 287 12.40 21.50 -1.44
C TYR A 287 13.42 21.00 -0.42
N LYS A 288 13.58 21.73 0.68
CA LYS A 288 14.48 21.37 1.79
C LYS A 288 13.83 20.33 2.72
N ILE A 289 13.47 19.17 2.19
CA ILE A 289 12.88 18.07 2.98
C ILE A 289 13.95 17.52 3.93
N ASP A 290 13.63 17.54 5.21
CA ASP A 290 14.42 17.00 6.30
C ASP A 290 13.43 16.76 7.44
N SER A 291 12.81 15.57 7.47
CA SER A 291 11.67 15.30 8.32
C SER A 291 11.76 13.98 9.07
N ASP A 292 11.16 13.99 10.26
CA ASP A 292 11.00 12.86 11.16
C ASP A 292 9.51 12.68 11.41
N THR A 293 8.97 11.54 10.98
CA THR A 293 7.53 11.24 11.10
C THR A 293 7.33 9.89 11.75
N TRP A 294 6.49 9.82 12.78
CA TRP A 294 6.22 8.58 13.49
C TRP A 294 4.76 8.45 13.88
N SER A 295 4.32 7.22 14.08
CA SER A 295 3.00 6.89 14.61
C SER A 295 3.09 5.78 15.64
N LEU A 296 2.25 5.85 16.67
CA LEU A 296 2.01 4.79 17.63
C LEU A 296 0.52 4.50 17.68
N THR A 297 0.15 3.23 17.52
CA THR A 297 -1.23 2.76 17.67
C THR A 297 -1.33 1.70 18.76
N GLY A 298 -2.43 1.71 19.48
CA GLY A 298 -2.82 0.69 20.45
C GLY A 298 -4.22 0.18 20.11
N ALA A 299 -4.37 -1.12 19.89
CA ALA A 299 -5.62 -1.77 19.52
C ALA A 299 -5.99 -2.84 20.55
N TYR A 300 -7.08 -2.63 21.28
CA TYR A 300 -7.64 -3.61 22.19
C TYR A 300 -8.74 -4.41 21.49
N THR A 301 -8.59 -5.73 21.43
CA THR A 301 -9.57 -6.64 20.85
C THR A 301 -10.17 -7.52 21.94
N ILE A 302 -11.50 -7.62 21.95
CA ILE A 302 -12.27 -8.56 22.77
C ILE A 302 -13.38 -9.18 21.91
N SER A 303 -13.27 -10.48 21.66
CA SER A 303 -14.15 -11.22 20.75
C SER A 303 -14.26 -10.51 19.39
N ALA A 304 -15.47 -10.21 18.95
CA ALA A 304 -15.77 -9.51 17.70
C ALA A 304 -15.33 -8.03 17.63
N HIS A 305 -14.97 -7.41 18.76
CA HIS A 305 -14.81 -5.97 18.89
C HIS A 305 -13.34 -5.56 18.96
N THR A 306 -12.92 -4.57 18.18
CA THR A 306 -11.60 -3.96 18.28
C THR A 306 -11.73 -2.45 18.43
N PHE A 307 -11.10 -1.89 19.46
CA PHE A 307 -10.98 -0.46 19.73
C PHE A 307 -9.55 -0.02 19.51
N LEU A 308 -9.32 0.95 18.63
CA LEU A 308 -7.98 1.46 18.34
C LEU A 308 -7.88 2.95 18.66
N VAL A 309 -6.80 3.31 19.33
CA VAL A 309 -6.36 4.70 19.48
C VAL A 309 -4.98 4.86 18.84
N GLY A 310 -4.74 6.01 18.23
CA GLY A 310 -3.49 6.29 17.54
C GLY A 310 -3.04 7.73 17.74
N TYR A 311 -1.72 7.93 17.73
CA TYR A 311 -1.11 9.25 17.66
C TYR A 311 -0.01 9.23 16.60
N GLN A 312 0.10 10.30 15.82
CA GLN A 312 1.10 10.48 14.78
C GLN A 312 1.63 11.91 14.80
N SER A 313 2.93 12.07 14.54
CA SER A 313 3.58 13.36 14.49
C SER A 313 4.58 13.41 13.36
N SER A 314 4.53 14.48 12.58
CA SER A 314 5.49 14.85 11.54
C SER A 314 6.21 16.13 11.97
N SER A 315 7.54 16.08 12.01
CA SER A 315 8.40 17.16 12.45
C SER A 315 9.56 17.37 11.48
N GLY A 316 10.29 18.47 11.64
CA GLY A 316 11.27 18.91 10.63
C GLY A 316 10.60 19.69 9.49
N LYS A 317 11.20 19.67 8.31
CA LYS A 317 10.81 20.46 7.13
C LYS A 317 10.30 19.57 6.00
N GLY A 318 9.25 20.00 5.30
CA GLY A 318 8.74 19.38 4.07
C GLY A 318 7.77 18.21 4.25
N GLY A 319 7.41 17.84 5.49
CA GLY A 319 6.56 16.67 5.76
C GLY A 319 7.22 15.37 5.30
N MET A 320 6.46 14.27 5.20
CA MET A 320 6.99 12.98 4.75
C MET A 320 6.52 12.65 3.32
N PRO A 321 7.27 13.04 2.27
CA PRO A 321 6.87 12.75 0.90
C PRO A 321 7.00 11.26 0.56
N TYR A 322 6.16 10.83 -0.38
CA TYR A 322 6.20 9.50 -0.97
C TYR A 322 5.56 9.55 -2.38
N GLY A 323 5.67 8.46 -3.14
CA GLY A 323 4.92 8.23 -4.37
C GLY A 323 5.80 7.87 -5.56
N ILE A 324 6.98 8.47 -5.70
CA ILE A 324 7.98 8.04 -6.70
C ILE A 324 8.64 6.72 -6.29
N ASP A 325 8.65 6.45 -4.98
CA ASP A 325 8.97 5.19 -4.34
C ASP A 325 7.73 4.30 -4.12
N GLY A 326 6.70 4.50 -4.94
CA GLY A 326 5.44 3.76 -4.84
C GLY A 326 4.43 4.44 -3.92
N LYS A 327 3.16 4.45 -4.33
CA LYS A 327 2.11 5.19 -3.61
C LYS A 327 1.60 4.48 -2.35
N ASP A 328 2.14 3.32 -1.99
CA ASP A 328 1.83 2.62 -0.72
C ASP A 328 3.03 2.66 0.26
N ALA A 329 4.14 3.36 -0.06
CA ALA A 329 5.33 3.49 0.79
C ALA A 329 5.13 4.49 1.98
N ILE A 330 4.01 4.31 2.68
CA ILE A 330 3.46 5.15 3.76
C ILE A 330 2.78 4.26 4.81
N TYR A 331 3.56 3.70 5.75
CA TYR A 331 3.02 2.73 6.73
C TYR A 331 2.53 3.37 8.03
N LEU A 332 2.32 4.69 8.03
CA LEU A 332 1.94 5.42 9.24
C LEU A 332 0.52 5.07 9.69
N GLY A 333 0.31 4.94 11.00
CA GLY A 333 -0.94 4.48 11.61
C GLY A 333 -2.17 5.36 11.34
N ASN A 334 -1.99 6.66 11.09
CA ASN A 334 -3.08 7.56 10.72
C ASN A 334 -3.24 7.76 9.20
N SER A 335 -2.50 7.02 8.36
CA SER A 335 -2.76 6.99 6.92
C SER A 335 -4.07 6.26 6.61
N ILE A 336 -5.03 6.98 6.02
CA ILE A 336 -6.39 6.50 5.76
C ILE A 336 -6.83 6.87 4.34
N GLN A 337 -8.14 6.95 4.07
CA GLN A 337 -8.64 6.88 2.69
C GLN A 337 -8.25 8.10 1.84
N VAL A 338 -8.32 9.31 2.42
CA VAL A 338 -8.09 10.57 1.72
C VAL A 338 -6.78 11.23 2.13
N SER A 339 -6.48 11.30 3.43
CA SER A 339 -5.25 11.91 3.96
C SER A 339 -4.34 10.92 4.69
N ASP A 340 -3.04 11.25 4.67
CA ASP A 340 -1.99 10.51 5.38
C ASP A 340 -1.56 11.18 6.69
N PHE A 341 -2.01 12.42 6.93
CA PHE A 341 -1.68 13.23 8.10
C PHE A 341 -0.16 13.38 8.33
N ASN A 342 0.59 13.51 7.23
CA ASN A 342 2.05 13.52 7.16
C ASN A 342 2.62 14.88 6.74
N ASN A 343 1.83 15.96 6.85
CA ASN A 343 2.27 17.30 6.49
C ASN A 343 3.35 17.82 7.44
N GLU A 344 4.08 18.85 7.02
CA GLU A 344 5.09 19.50 7.86
C GLU A 344 4.47 20.04 9.16
N GLY A 345 5.05 19.64 10.31
CA GLY A 345 4.62 20.09 11.64
C GLY A 345 3.34 19.44 12.16
N GLU A 346 2.70 18.58 11.37
CA GLU A 346 1.41 18.01 11.70
C GLU A 346 1.45 17.04 12.88
N ARG A 347 0.48 17.16 13.78
CA ARG A 347 0.20 16.21 14.86
C ARG A 347 -1.23 15.75 14.74
N SER A 348 -1.45 14.45 14.75
CA SER A 348 -2.78 13.88 14.61
C SER A 348 -3.05 12.76 15.60
N TRP A 349 -4.31 12.64 16.00
CA TRP A 349 -4.79 11.51 16.79
C TRP A 349 -5.92 10.79 16.05
N GLN A 350 -6.07 9.51 16.32
CA GLN A 350 -7.08 8.64 15.73
C GLN A 350 -7.86 7.91 16.83
N ALA A 351 -9.16 7.77 16.60
CA ALA A 351 -9.99 6.78 17.27
C ALA A 351 -10.69 5.92 16.21
N ALA A 352 -10.65 4.61 16.37
CA ALA A 352 -11.27 3.67 15.45
C ALA A 352 -11.95 2.52 16.19
N TYR A 353 -13.01 2.01 15.59
CA TYR A 353 -13.77 0.87 16.08
C TYR A 353 -14.08 -0.08 14.94
N THR A 354 -13.77 -1.36 15.14
CA THR A 354 -14.08 -2.44 14.21
C THR A 354 -14.95 -3.47 14.91
N ILE A 355 -15.98 -3.95 14.21
CA ILE A 355 -16.76 -5.11 14.60
C ILE A 355 -16.75 -6.15 13.47
N LYS A 356 -16.52 -7.40 13.84
CA LYS A 356 -16.66 -8.57 12.96
C LYS A 356 -17.94 -9.32 13.30
N PHE A 357 -18.67 -9.80 12.29
CA PHE A 357 -19.97 -10.43 12.48
C PHE A 357 -19.94 -11.97 12.44
N ASP A 358 -18.75 -12.57 12.53
CA ASP A 358 -18.56 -14.03 12.54
C ASP A 358 -19.39 -14.70 13.65
N ASP A 359 -19.31 -14.19 14.88
CA ASP A 359 -20.08 -14.69 16.03
C ASP A 359 -21.53 -14.18 16.08
N TYR A 360 -21.92 -13.35 15.12
CA TYR A 360 -23.27 -12.74 15.02
C TYR A 360 -24.07 -13.31 13.84
N GLY A 361 -23.67 -14.46 13.29
CA GLY A 361 -24.40 -15.17 12.24
C GLY A 361 -24.23 -14.60 10.83
N ILE A 362 -23.32 -13.63 10.63
CA ILE A 362 -23.00 -13.08 9.31
C ILE A 362 -21.47 -13.17 9.07
N PRO A 363 -20.92 -14.40 8.98
CA PRO A 363 -19.49 -14.58 8.83
C PRO A 363 -18.97 -13.95 7.53
N GLY A 364 -17.80 -13.34 7.63
CA GLY A 364 -17.20 -12.57 6.54
C GLY A 364 -17.66 -11.11 6.43
N LEU A 365 -18.64 -10.65 7.23
CA LEU A 365 -19.01 -9.24 7.35
C LEU A 365 -18.16 -8.55 8.43
N SER A 366 -17.60 -7.39 8.12
CA SER A 366 -16.98 -6.49 9.08
C SER A 366 -17.29 -5.03 8.78
N ILE A 367 -17.35 -4.22 9.83
CA ILE A 367 -17.58 -2.77 9.75
C ILE A 367 -16.51 -2.07 10.58
N THR A 368 -15.83 -1.08 9.99
CA THR A 368 -14.84 -0.24 10.66
C THR A 368 -15.25 1.22 10.53
N ASN A 369 -15.22 1.95 11.65
CA ASN A 369 -15.34 3.40 11.68
C ASN A 369 -14.03 4.00 12.18
N LYS A 370 -13.60 5.12 11.59
CA LYS A 370 -12.39 5.84 11.99
C LYS A 370 -12.65 7.33 12.03
N TYR A 371 -12.07 8.00 13.00
CA TYR A 371 -11.98 9.46 13.04
C TYR A 371 -10.54 9.86 13.31
N VAL A 372 -9.99 10.74 12.48
CA VAL A 372 -8.64 11.29 12.64
C VAL A 372 -8.71 12.81 12.63
N ASN A 373 -8.01 13.46 13.55
CA ASN A 373 -7.91 14.91 13.63
C ASN A 373 -6.44 15.34 13.63
N GLY A 374 -6.04 16.14 12.64
CA GLY A 374 -4.72 16.70 12.47
C GLY A 374 -4.69 18.21 12.74
N ARG A 375 -3.61 18.69 13.35
CA ARG A 375 -3.38 20.11 13.68
C ARG A 375 -1.90 20.46 13.51
N HIS A 376 -1.59 21.76 13.62
CA HIS A 376 -0.24 22.31 13.54
C HIS A 376 0.39 22.23 12.14
N ILE A 377 -0.42 22.04 11.10
CA ILE A 377 0.05 21.92 9.73
C ILE A 377 0.70 23.25 9.30
N ALA A 378 1.94 23.17 8.81
CA ALA A 378 2.63 24.28 8.20
C ALA A 378 2.17 24.49 6.76
N HIS A 379 1.74 25.71 6.44
CA HIS A 379 1.39 26.10 5.08
C HIS A 379 2.63 26.65 4.36
N SER A 380 3.40 25.78 3.71
CA SER A 380 4.58 26.15 2.91
C SER A 380 4.26 27.17 1.80
N TRP A 381 3.01 27.22 1.32
CA TRP A 381 2.54 28.13 0.27
C TRP A 381 2.18 29.55 0.73
N THR A 382 2.10 29.81 2.05
CA THR A 382 1.52 31.07 2.59
C THR A 382 2.56 32.13 2.97
N ASN A 383 3.82 32.00 2.54
CA ASN A 383 4.92 32.90 2.92
C ASN A 383 4.93 33.20 4.44
N GLY A 384 4.77 32.17 5.27
CA GLY A 384 4.90 32.23 6.72
C GLY A 384 3.73 32.85 7.50
N ARG A 385 2.75 33.52 6.88
CA ARG A 385 1.68 34.25 7.61
C ARG A 385 0.72 33.34 8.40
N HIS A 386 0.60 32.07 8.02
CA HIS A 386 -0.26 31.09 8.69
C HIS A 386 0.44 29.74 8.96
N SER A 387 1.77 29.71 8.99
CA SER A 387 2.53 28.50 9.32
C SER A 387 2.13 27.97 10.71
N GLY A 388 1.89 26.66 10.82
CA GLY A 388 1.57 25.97 12.08
C GLY A 388 0.14 26.15 12.58
N LYS A 389 -0.77 26.73 11.79
CA LYS A 389 -2.19 26.91 12.16
C LYS A 389 -3.15 26.01 11.38
N GLY A 390 -2.63 25.25 10.41
CA GLY A 390 -3.48 24.39 9.60
C GLY A 390 -4.05 23.23 10.40
N LYS A 391 -5.24 22.78 9.99
CA LYS A 391 -5.97 21.68 10.59
C LYS A 391 -6.66 20.86 9.51
N GLU A 392 -6.83 19.58 9.78
CA GLU A 392 -7.63 18.69 8.96
C GLU A 392 -8.31 17.63 9.82
N TRP A 393 -9.39 17.04 9.31
CA TRP A 393 -9.99 15.87 9.91
C TRP A 393 -10.64 14.98 8.85
N GLU A 394 -10.66 13.69 9.13
CA GLU A 394 -11.29 12.70 8.30
C GLU A 394 -12.13 11.75 9.15
N TYR A 395 -13.35 11.49 8.70
CA TYR A 395 -14.18 10.39 9.18
C TYR A 395 -14.30 9.33 8.09
N ASN A 396 -14.12 8.05 8.44
CA ASN A 396 -14.33 6.93 7.53
C ASN A 396 -15.34 5.92 8.07
N LEU A 397 -16.11 5.36 7.15
CA LEU A 397 -16.88 4.14 7.33
C LEU A 397 -16.44 3.13 6.25
N ASP A 398 -16.04 1.93 6.67
CA ASP A 398 -15.62 0.84 5.79
C ASP A 398 -16.43 -0.42 6.14
N ALA A 399 -17.27 -0.88 5.22
CA ALA A 399 -18.02 -2.11 5.36
C ALA A 399 -17.53 -3.10 4.30
N ARG A 400 -17.16 -4.31 4.74
CA ARG A 400 -16.69 -5.39 3.87
C ARG A 400 -17.47 -6.66 4.14
N TYR A 401 -17.89 -7.34 3.08
CA TYR A 401 -18.46 -8.68 3.14
C TYR A 401 -17.72 -9.61 2.18
N THR A 402 -17.36 -10.81 2.63
CA THR A 402 -16.80 -11.87 1.77
C THR A 402 -17.65 -13.11 1.89
N ILE A 403 -18.09 -13.68 0.77
CA ILE A 403 -18.86 -14.92 0.75
C ILE A 403 -17.97 -16.07 1.22
N GLN A 404 -18.42 -16.81 2.24
CA GLN A 404 -17.59 -17.82 2.91
C GLN A 404 -17.65 -19.22 2.27
N SER A 405 -18.73 -19.54 1.54
CA SER A 405 -18.97 -20.87 0.98
C SER A 405 -19.83 -20.84 -0.28
N GLY A 406 -19.91 -21.98 -0.97
CA GLY A 406 -20.68 -22.14 -2.21
C GLY A 406 -19.92 -21.65 -3.46
N PRO A 407 -20.60 -21.60 -4.62
CA PRO A 407 -19.97 -21.29 -5.91
C PRO A 407 -19.33 -19.90 -5.98
N ALA A 408 -19.83 -18.94 -5.19
CA ALA A 408 -19.31 -17.58 -5.13
C ALA A 408 -18.36 -17.34 -3.94
N LYS A 409 -17.85 -18.40 -3.28
CA LYS A 409 -16.87 -18.28 -2.19
C LYS A 409 -15.72 -17.36 -2.61
N ASP A 410 -15.29 -16.47 -1.73
CA ASP A 410 -14.25 -15.46 -1.94
C ASP A 410 -14.67 -14.23 -2.78
N LEU A 411 -15.89 -14.20 -3.33
CA LEU A 411 -16.49 -12.96 -3.84
C LEU A 411 -16.66 -11.99 -2.68
N SER A 412 -16.09 -10.80 -2.83
CA SER A 412 -16.11 -9.77 -1.80
C SER A 412 -16.69 -8.46 -2.29
N PHE A 413 -17.39 -7.79 -1.39
CA PHE A 413 -17.99 -6.48 -1.53
C PHE A 413 -17.37 -5.57 -0.49
N ARG A 414 -17.00 -4.36 -0.89
CA ARG A 414 -16.48 -3.35 0.04
C ARG A 414 -17.01 -1.98 -0.32
N VAL A 415 -17.66 -1.34 0.64
CA VAL A 415 -18.08 0.06 0.55
C VAL A 415 -17.24 0.86 1.53
N ARG A 416 -16.63 1.93 1.03
CA ARG A 416 -15.91 2.90 1.85
C ARG A 416 -16.45 4.28 1.62
N HIS A 417 -16.70 4.99 2.71
CA HIS A 417 -17.06 6.40 2.73
C HIS A 417 -16.00 7.18 3.51
N ALA A 418 -15.64 8.36 3.01
CA ALA A 418 -14.80 9.32 3.70
C ALA A 418 -15.45 10.70 3.68
N THR A 419 -15.40 11.39 4.82
CA THR A 419 -15.70 12.82 4.93
C THR A 419 -14.43 13.52 5.38
N TYR A 420 -13.85 14.31 4.51
CA TYR A 420 -12.58 14.99 4.74
C TYR A 420 -12.76 16.50 4.72
N ARG A 421 -12.24 17.19 5.73
CA ARG A 421 -12.22 18.65 5.80
C ARG A 421 -10.83 19.14 6.16
N SER A 422 -10.38 20.23 5.54
CA SER A 422 -9.04 20.75 5.74
C SER A 422 -8.99 22.26 5.56
N SER A 423 -8.05 22.91 6.25
CA SER A 423 -7.70 24.30 5.97
C SER A 423 -6.64 24.43 4.87
N ALA A 424 -6.05 23.31 4.41
CA ALA A 424 -4.94 23.28 3.46
C ALA A 424 -5.30 22.65 2.10
N LEU A 425 -6.17 21.65 2.11
CA LEU A 425 -6.59 20.89 0.94
C LEU A 425 -8.11 21.03 0.73
N ASP A 426 -8.58 20.76 -0.49
CA ASP A 426 -10.01 20.82 -0.79
C ASP A 426 -10.80 19.81 0.04
N ASP A 427 -11.84 20.31 0.70
CA ASP A 427 -12.83 19.51 1.41
C ASP A 427 -13.51 18.58 0.42
N ARG A 428 -13.69 17.33 0.82
CA ARG A 428 -14.36 16.35 -0.04
C ARG A 428 -15.11 15.29 0.73
N ASN A 429 -16.14 14.78 0.10
CA ASN A 429 -16.75 13.51 0.47
C ASN A 429 -16.35 12.48 -0.59
N GLU A 430 -16.01 11.26 -0.18
CA GLU A 430 -15.54 10.25 -1.13
C GLU A 430 -16.14 8.87 -0.84
N VAL A 431 -16.80 8.31 -1.85
CA VAL A 431 -17.36 6.96 -1.82
C VAL A 431 -16.59 6.07 -2.78
N ARG A 432 -16.21 4.88 -2.31
CA ARG A 432 -15.61 3.82 -3.12
C ARG A 432 -16.44 2.55 -2.93
N LEU A 433 -16.92 1.97 -4.03
CA LEU A 433 -17.50 0.63 -4.04
C LEU A 433 -16.56 -0.28 -4.82
N THR A 434 -16.17 -1.39 -4.20
CA THR A 434 -15.30 -2.39 -4.83
C THR A 434 -15.94 -3.76 -4.71
N VAL A 435 -16.06 -4.47 -5.83
CA VAL A 435 -16.44 -5.88 -5.88
C VAL A 435 -15.27 -6.67 -6.45
N GLN A 436 -14.82 -7.71 -5.76
CA GLN A 436 -13.66 -8.49 -6.18
C GLN A 436 -13.94 -9.99 -6.14
N TYR A 437 -13.48 -10.71 -7.16
CA TYR A 437 -13.51 -12.16 -7.18
C TYR A 437 -12.12 -12.70 -7.55
N PRO A 438 -11.41 -13.35 -6.61
CA PRO A 438 -10.13 -13.98 -6.89
C PRO A 438 -10.36 -15.40 -7.43
N LEU A 439 -10.04 -15.61 -8.70
CA LEU A 439 -10.08 -16.92 -9.33
C LEU A 439 -8.70 -17.57 -9.31
N SER A 440 -8.57 -18.73 -8.70
CA SER A 440 -7.42 -19.63 -8.86
C SER A 440 -7.72 -20.54 -10.05
N ILE A 441 -6.90 -20.42 -11.10
CA ILE A 441 -7.06 -21.15 -12.37
C ILE A 441 -6.17 -22.40 -12.41
N LEU A 442 -4.93 -22.25 -11.91
CA LEU A 442 -3.93 -23.31 -11.79
C LEU A 442 -3.25 -23.21 -10.41
#